data_AF-A0A529NTF7-F1
#
_entry.id   AF-A0A529NTF7-F1
#
_cell.length_a   1.000
_cell.length_b   1.000
_cell.length_c   1.000
_cell.angle_alpha   90.00
_cell.angle_beta   90.00
_cell.angle_gamma   90.00
#
_symmetry.space_group_name_H-M   'P 1'
#
loop_
_entity.id
_entity.type
_entity.pdbx_description
1 polymer ?
#
loop_
_entity_poly.entity_id
_entity_poly.type
_entity_poly.pdbx_seq_one_letter_code
_entity_poly.pdbx_strand_id
1 'polypeptide(L)'
;RGRDETGLWHLPPHRVDVVDSTGAGDCFHGAYAHALTRGADTAGRVAFAAAAAALSVTGRGGREALPTNDQVTKLLTSTNAPSAVELRLVEEEDGRSHS
;
A
#
# COMPACT_ATOMS: atom_id res chain seq x y z
N ARG A 1 13.88 -23.35 -11.67
CA ARG A 1 13.01 -22.51 -10.81
C ARG A 1 12.71 -21.27 -11.62
N GLY A 2 11.47 -21.11 -12.06
CA GLY A 2 11.05 -20.21 -13.14
C GLY A 2 11.30 -18.74 -12.82
N ARG A 3 11.53 -17.97 -13.88
CA ARG A 3 11.72 -16.52 -13.86
C ARG A 3 10.49 -15.87 -13.24
N ASP A 4 10.77 -15.03 -12.28
CA ASP A 4 9.97 -13.90 -11.81
C ASP A 4 9.35 -13.12 -12.97
N GLU A 5 8.11 -13.45 -13.30
CA GLU A 5 7.21 -12.54 -13.99
C GLU A 5 6.92 -11.36 -13.05
N THR A 6 7.79 -10.35 -13.11
CA THR A 6 7.72 -9.12 -12.32
C THR A 6 6.61 -8.21 -12.86
N GLY A 7 5.37 -8.53 -12.51
CA GLY A 7 4.24 -7.63 -12.71
C GLY A 7 4.42 -6.35 -11.90
N LEU A 8 4.19 -5.19 -12.52
CA LEU A 8 4.16 -3.91 -11.81
C LEU A 8 2.74 -3.68 -11.29
N TRP A 9 2.59 -3.51 -9.99
CA TRP A 9 1.29 -3.27 -9.36
C TRP A 9 1.23 -1.87 -8.77
N HIS A 10 0.11 -1.20 -8.97
CA HIS A 10 -0.19 0.08 -8.35
C HIS A 10 -1.37 -0.08 -7.40
N LEU A 11 -1.17 0.24 -6.12
CA LEU A 11 -2.24 0.37 -5.15
C LEU A 11 -2.57 1.86 -4.98
N PRO A 12 -3.76 2.32 -5.39
CA PRO A 12 -4.17 3.69 -5.15
C PRO A 12 -4.18 4.01 -3.64
N PRO A 13 -3.94 5.26 -3.24
CA PRO A 13 -3.90 5.63 -1.83
C PRO A 13 -5.31 5.60 -1.19
N HIS A 14 -5.36 5.31 0.10
CA HIS A 14 -6.56 5.56 0.90
C HIS A 14 -6.76 7.06 1.07
N ARG A 15 -7.97 7.55 0.80
CA ARG A 15 -8.34 8.95 1.05
C ARG A 15 -8.67 9.14 2.53
N VAL A 16 -7.89 9.98 3.20
CA VAL A 16 -8.01 10.28 4.63
C VAL A 16 -7.72 11.76 4.88
N ASP A 17 -8.26 12.33 5.95
CA ASP A 17 -7.94 13.67 6.39
C ASP A 17 -6.63 13.66 7.18
N VAL A 18 -5.58 14.26 6.60
CA VAL A 18 -4.23 14.24 7.16
C VAL A 18 -4.08 15.30 8.26
N VAL A 19 -3.60 14.87 9.43
CA VAL A 19 -3.30 15.71 10.59
C VAL A 19 -1.79 15.79 10.84
N ASP A 20 -1.07 14.67 10.83
CA ASP A 20 0.37 14.61 11.08
C ASP A 20 0.98 13.39 10.37
N SER A 21 1.94 13.59 9.46
CA SER A 21 2.57 12.50 8.72
C SER A 21 3.74 11.82 9.44
N THR A 22 4.09 12.29 10.65
CA THR A 22 5.24 11.79 11.41
C THR A 22 5.12 10.29 11.66
N GLY A 23 6.12 9.51 11.23
CA GLY A 23 6.16 8.06 11.47
C GLY A 23 5.25 7.23 10.56
N ALA A 24 4.60 7.80 9.53
CA ALA A 24 3.78 7.03 8.60
C ALA A 24 4.56 5.90 7.89
N GLY A 25 5.83 6.16 7.54
CA GLY A 25 6.73 5.15 6.97
C GLY A 25 7.07 4.04 7.96
N ASP A 26 7.31 4.37 9.23
CA ASP A 26 7.56 3.36 10.26
C ASP A 26 6.32 2.51 10.51
N CYS A 27 5.13 3.13 10.54
CA CYS A 27 3.86 2.45 10.63
C CYS A 27 3.65 1.49 9.45
N PHE A 28 3.95 1.94 8.21
CA PHE A 28 3.89 1.10 7.02
C PHE A 28 4.78 -0.14 7.16
N HIS A 29 6.06 0.03 7.48
CA HIS A 29 7.00 -1.10 7.59
C HIS A 29 6.63 -2.05 8.73
N GLY A 30 6.20 -1.52 9.88
CA GLY A 30 5.74 -2.32 11.00
C GLY A 30 4.49 -3.14 10.65
N ALA A 31 3.51 -2.52 9.98
CA ALA A 31 2.30 -3.19 9.52
C ALA A 31 2.59 -4.21 8.41
N TYR A 32 3.54 -3.93 7.51
CA TYR A 32 3.98 -4.88 6.49
C TYR A 32 4.64 -6.11 7.11
N ALA A 33 5.56 -5.92 8.05
CA ALA A 33 6.21 -7.01 8.77
C ALA A 33 5.19 -7.82 9.58
N HIS A 34 4.23 -7.16 10.21
CA HIS A 34 3.13 -7.81 10.91
C HIS A 34 2.26 -8.67 9.99
N ALA A 35 1.87 -8.15 8.81
CA ALA A 35 1.12 -8.94 7.84
C ALA A 35 1.92 -10.12 7.29
N LEU A 36 3.24 -9.95 7.12
CA LEU A 36 4.15 -11.02 6.70
C LEU A 36 4.21 -12.17 7.72
N THR A 37 4.32 -11.87 9.01
CA THR A 37 4.33 -12.94 10.04
C THR A 37 2.99 -13.68 10.14
N ARG A 38 1.91 -13.09 9.61
CA ARG A 38 0.58 -13.71 9.51
C ARG A 38 0.36 -14.50 8.21
N GLY A 39 1.36 -14.60 7.33
CA GLY A 39 1.28 -15.36 6.09
C GLY A 39 0.49 -14.69 4.97
N ALA A 40 0.27 -13.37 5.04
CA ALA A 40 -0.34 -12.63 3.94
C ALA A 40 0.58 -12.63 2.70
N ASP A 41 -0.03 -12.68 1.52
CA ASP A 41 0.66 -12.55 0.24
C ASP A 41 1.17 -11.11 0.02
N THR A 42 1.90 -10.86 -1.07
CA THR A 42 2.47 -9.52 -1.32
C THR A 42 1.38 -8.44 -1.40
N ALA A 43 0.30 -8.71 -2.13
CA ALA A 43 -0.80 -7.75 -2.28
C ALA A 43 -1.47 -7.44 -0.95
N GLY A 44 -1.80 -8.47 -0.15
CA GLY A 44 -2.41 -8.31 1.17
C GLY A 44 -1.51 -7.60 2.17
N ARG A 45 -0.20 -7.87 2.15
CA ARG A 45 0.79 -7.16 2.99
C ARG A 45 0.85 -5.68 2.67
N VAL A 46 0.93 -5.32 1.38
CA VAL A 46 0.97 -3.93 0.93
C VAL A 46 -0.33 -3.21 1.24
N ALA A 47 -1.48 -3.84 1.00
CA ALA A 47 -2.79 -3.27 1.32
C ALA A 47 -2.93 -2.99 2.82
N PHE A 48 -2.57 -3.96 3.67
CA PHE A 48 -2.60 -3.79 5.12
C PHE A 48 -1.67 -2.66 5.60
N ALA A 49 -0.45 -2.60 5.07
CA ALA A 49 0.52 -1.57 5.42
C ALA A 49 0.07 -0.17 4.97
N ALA A 50 -0.48 -0.05 3.76
CA ALA A 50 -1.00 1.22 3.24
C ALA A 50 -2.19 1.72 4.05
N ALA A 51 -3.11 0.83 4.43
CA ALA A 51 -4.25 1.17 5.29
C ALA A 51 -3.80 1.62 6.69
N ALA A 52 -2.81 0.93 7.28
CA ALA A 52 -2.26 1.31 8.57
C ALA A 52 -1.58 2.69 8.54
N ALA A 53 -0.73 2.94 7.53
CA ALA A 53 -0.09 4.23 7.35
C ALA A 53 -1.10 5.36 7.09
N ALA A 54 -2.14 5.10 6.31
CA ALA A 54 -3.20 6.08 6.07
C ALA A 54 -3.94 6.44 7.36
N LEU A 55 -4.22 5.47 8.23
CA LEU A 55 -4.86 5.75 9.52
C LEU A 55 -3.91 6.49 10.49
N SER A 56 -2.62 6.16 10.50
CA SER A 56 -1.67 6.77 11.43
C SER A 56 -1.55 8.28 11.23
N VAL A 57 -1.76 8.77 10.00
CA VAL A 57 -1.67 10.20 9.72
C VAL A 57 -2.92 11.01 10.06
N THR A 58 -4.00 10.35 10.50
CA THR A 58 -5.25 11.01 10.92
C THR A 58 -5.25 11.48 12.38
N GLY A 59 -4.27 11.02 13.17
CA GLY A 59 -4.05 11.44 14.56
C GLY A 59 -2.84 12.35 14.71
N ARG A 60 -2.64 12.92 15.90
CA ARG A 60 -1.41 13.68 16.23
C ARG A 60 -0.37 12.74 16.86
N GLY A 61 0.89 12.88 16.46
CA GLY A 61 2.01 12.17 17.08
C GLY A 61 2.21 10.76 16.52
N GLY A 62 3.46 10.41 16.18
CA GLY A 62 3.76 9.19 15.42
C GLY A 62 3.39 7.87 16.11
N ARG A 63 3.72 7.67 17.40
CA ARG A 63 3.35 6.44 18.13
C ARG A 63 1.93 6.46 18.70
N GLU A 64 1.45 7.63 19.09
CA GLU A 64 0.14 7.79 19.72
C GLU A 64 -1.01 7.59 18.73
N ALA A 65 -0.76 7.80 17.44
CA ALA A 65 -1.72 7.60 16.36
C ALA A 65 -1.67 6.20 15.70
N LEU A 66 -0.93 5.22 16.26
CA LEU A 66 -0.87 3.89 15.66
C LEU A 66 -2.25 3.20 15.64
N PRO A 67 -2.71 2.69 14.49
CA PRO A 67 -4.02 2.06 14.39
C PRO A 67 -4.03 0.65 14.96
N THR A 68 -5.18 0.23 15.46
CA THR A 68 -5.44 -1.15 15.86
C THR A 68 -5.70 -2.04 14.65
N ASN A 69 -5.55 -3.37 14.82
CA ASN A 69 -5.84 -4.32 13.75
C ASN A 69 -7.28 -4.21 13.24
N ASP A 70 -8.24 -3.97 14.14
CA ASP A 70 -9.66 -3.80 13.81
C ASP A 70 -9.90 -2.54 12.98
N GLN A 71 -9.22 -1.42 13.31
CA GLN A 71 -9.32 -0.19 12.53
C GLN A 71 -8.80 -0.39 11.09
N VAL A 72 -7.66 -1.07 10.94
CA VAL A 72 -7.09 -1.40 9.63
C VAL A 72 -8.04 -2.31 8.84
N THR A 73 -8.54 -3.37 9.47
CA THR A 73 -9.48 -4.32 8.84
C THR A 73 -10.78 -3.64 8.42
N LYS A 74 -11.30 -2.74 9.26
CA LYS A 74 -12.49 -1.94 8.94
C LYS A 74 -12.27 -1.03 7.74
N LEU A 75 -11.09 -0.41 7.62
CA LEU A 75 -10.76 0.41 6.45
C LEU A 75 -10.65 -0.44 5.18
N LEU A 76 -10.01 -1.61 5.24
CA LEU A 76 -9.84 -2.52 4.11
C LEU A 76 -11.15 -3.13 3.61
N THR A 77 -12.11 -3.35 4.51
CA THR A 77 -13.43 -3.90 4.18
C THR A 77 -14.46 -2.83 3.82
N SER A 78 -14.09 -1.55 3.88
CA SER A 78 -14.98 -0.47 3.48
C SER A 78 -15.17 -0.45 1.96
N THR A 79 -16.35 -0.03 1.50
CA THR A 79 -16.69 0.05 0.06
C THR A 79 -15.76 0.98 -0.73
N ASN A 80 -15.04 1.87 -0.05
CA ASN A 80 -14.12 2.83 -0.66
C ASN A 80 -12.65 2.40 -0.60
N ALA A 81 -12.36 1.17 -0.16
CA ALA A 81 -11.00 0.67 -0.12
C ALA A 81 -10.42 0.53 -1.54
N PRO A 82 -9.26 1.14 -1.83
CA PRO A 82 -8.59 0.97 -3.10
C PRO A 82 -8.13 -0.48 -3.26
N SER A 83 -8.20 -0.97 -4.50
CA SER A 83 -7.69 -2.29 -4.88
C SER A 83 -6.47 -2.13 -5.78
N ALA A 84 -5.51 -3.04 -5.64
CA ALA A 84 -4.32 -3.03 -6.49
C ALA A 84 -4.70 -3.30 -7.95
N VAL A 85 -4.10 -2.52 -8.85
CA VAL A 85 -4.24 -2.65 -10.30
C VAL A 85 -2.90 -2.99 -10.92
N GLU A 86 -2.88 -3.95 -11.83
CA GLU A 86 -1.67 -4.28 -12.58
C GLU A 86 -1.44 -3.22 -13.66
N LEU A 87 -0.23 -2.67 -13.70
CA LEU A 87 0.22 -1.74 -14.71
C LEU A 87 0.82 -2.52 -15.87
N ARG A 88 0.25 -2.33 -17.07
CA ARG A 88 0.85 -2.82 -18.30
C ARG A 88 1.96 -1.85 -18.72
N LEU A 89 3.18 -2.36 -18.81
CA LEU A 89 4.26 -1.62 -19.47
C LEU A 89 3.87 -1.45 -20.93
N VAL A 90 3.71 -0.20 -21.36
CA VAL A 90 3.70 0.12 -22.78
C VAL A 90 5.14 0.00 -23.26
N GLU A 91 5.42 -0.99 -24.10
CA GLU A 91 6.67 -1.01 -24.85
C GLU A 91 6.65 0.24 -25.75
N GLU A 92 7.59 1.16 -25.55
CA GLU A 92 7.80 2.25 -26.49
C GLU A 92 8.15 1.61 -27.84
N GLU A 93 7.27 1.77 -28.83
CA GLU A 93 7.66 1.52 -30.22
C GLU A 93 8.73 2.55 -30.57
N ASP A 94 9.97 2.07 -30.52
CA ASP A 94 11.17 2.77 -30.97
C ASP A 94 10.94 3.20 -32.41
N GLY A 95 10.50 4.46 -32.57
CA GLY A 95 10.14 5.08 -33.83
C GLY A 95 11.35 5.24 -34.73
N ARG A 96 11.82 4.13 -35.31
CA ARG A 96 12.68 4.14 -36.49
C ARG A 96 11.83 4.53 -37.70
N SER A 97 11.70 5.82 -37.86
CA SER A 97 11.59 6.44 -39.17
C SER A 97 12.24 7.80 -39.02
N HIS A 98 13.29 8.06 -39.79
CA HIS A 98 13.48 9.25 -40.62
C HIS A 98 14.81 9.09 -41.37
N SER A 99 14.64 8.81 -42.67
CA SER A 99 15.51 9.04 -43.84
C SER A 99 16.98 8.64 -43.80
#